data_AF-A0A2S7QSS7-F1
#
_entry.id   AF-A0A2S7QSS7-F1
#
_cell.length_a   1.000
_cell.length_b   1.000
_cell.length_c   1.000
_cell.angle_alpha   90.00
_cell.angle_beta   90.00
_cell.angle_gamma   90.00
#
_symmetry.space_group_name_H-M   'P 1'
#
loop_
_entity.id
_entity.type
_entity.pdbx_description
1 polymer ?
#
loop_
_entity_poly.entity_id
_entity_poly.type
_entity_poly.pdbx_seq_one_letter_code
_entity_poly.pdbx_strand_id
1 'polypeptide(L)'
;MEYKPQSSSSSQKITPRIIIHGGAGNILPVNLPPAKYKLYHDSLLKILSNTHHFLTSPSSFPLASSSNSITSALDAVTFAVTQLEDNPLFNSGHGAVFTRDGINELEVSIMVSKGKKKRGVGLMGLQHVKNPIKLAREMLIRGERDLEGEEDKKRSSGAQGHSQLHKYSAEKLAKEWGLEIVDEKYFFVQARWDEHISGLEKERKGQGVASWDAKDFISQGTCGAVALDADGVLCVGTSTGAPVLELTDSLRGLLADCLPSLRTYSPVPSQAIDEKASRELKTFRSAAMSGTGNGDSFLRVAAVRTASAIARYRPHTSLQSAVTEITGPGGELVKSAGDRWKKTGEGEGGIIGIESKVVVDEVGRTKEAVADVVYDYNCGGMFRAWVNGEGKAVMRVWREGQYDGLEIYEGEGKEYEVAEWVD
;
A
#
# COMPACT_ATOMS: atom_id res chain seq x y z
N MET A 1 -14.68 -18.10 15.30
CA MET A 1 -14.70 -18.45 13.87
C MET A 1 -13.63 -19.50 13.67
N GLU A 2 -14.02 -20.75 13.45
CA GLU A 2 -13.06 -21.81 13.11
C GLU A 2 -12.47 -21.57 11.72
N TYR A 3 -11.16 -21.71 11.61
CA TYR A 3 -10.44 -21.73 10.35
C TYR A 3 -10.62 -23.11 9.72
N LYS A 4 -11.47 -23.22 8.69
CA LYS A 4 -11.55 -24.43 7.86
C LYS A 4 -10.58 -24.30 6.67
N PRO A 5 -9.64 -25.23 6.49
CA PRO A 5 -8.84 -25.32 5.27
C PRO A 5 -9.79 -25.56 4.09
N GLN A 6 -9.69 -24.76 3.03
CA GLN A 6 -10.45 -25.02 1.79
C GLN A 6 -9.80 -26.18 1.03
N SER A 7 -10.60 -27.16 0.62
CA SER A 7 -10.19 -28.19 -0.32
C SER A 7 -10.08 -27.62 -1.73
N SER A 8 -9.01 -27.97 -2.42
CA SER A 8 -8.71 -27.56 -3.79
C SER A 8 -9.62 -28.30 -4.78
N SER A 9 -10.84 -27.79 -4.98
CA SER A 9 -11.64 -28.15 -6.16
C SER A 9 -11.35 -27.16 -7.30
N SER A 10 -11.19 -27.67 -8.51
CA SER A 10 -10.77 -26.96 -9.72
C SER A 10 -11.76 -25.86 -10.17
N SER A 11 -11.74 -24.72 -9.47
CA SER A 11 -12.46 -23.51 -9.84
C SER A 11 -11.79 -22.80 -11.03
N GLN A 12 -12.57 -22.05 -11.82
CA GLN A 12 -12.01 -21.05 -12.74
C GLN A 12 -11.01 -20.19 -11.96
N LYS A 13 -9.76 -20.15 -12.44
CA LYS A 13 -8.69 -19.35 -11.81
C LYS A 13 -9.02 -17.87 -11.98
N ILE A 14 -8.96 -17.13 -10.86
CA ILE A 14 -9.17 -15.69 -10.85
C ILE A 14 -8.03 -15.06 -11.65
N THR A 15 -8.36 -14.15 -12.58
CA THR A 15 -7.31 -13.45 -13.32
C THR A 15 -6.57 -12.51 -12.36
N PRO A 16 -5.24 -12.66 -12.20
CA PRO A 16 -4.49 -11.78 -11.31
C PRO A 16 -4.62 -10.31 -11.70
N ARG A 17 -4.48 -9.43 -10.70
CA ARG A 17 -4.54 -7.97 -10.88
C ARG A 17 -3.44 -7.33 -10.06
N ILE A 18 -2.91 -6.22 -10.57
CA ILE A 18 -1.94 -5.40 -9.85
C ILE A 18 -2.11 -3.94 -10.21
N ILE A 19 -2.00 -3.09 -9.19
CA ILE A 19 -1.87 -1.64 -9.31
C ILE A 19 -0.82 -1.16 -8.32
N ILE A 20 -0.01 -0.19 -8.73
CA ILE A 20 1.03 0.45 -7.92
C ILE A 20 0.88 1.97 -7.97
N HIS A 21 1.37 2.67 -6.95
CA HIS A 21 1.52 4.12 -6.95
C HIS A 21 2.90 4.56 -6.48
N GLY A 22 3.37 5.67 -7.07
CA GLY A 22 4.60 6.38 -6.72
C GLY A 22 4.37 7.65 -5.91
N GLY A 23 3.14 7.89 -5.46
CA GLY A 23 2.77 9.04 -4.63
C GLY A 23 1.77 9.99 -5.27
N ALA A 24 1.01 10.69 -4.43
CA ALA A 24 0.09 11.76 -4.81
C ALA A 24 0.48 13.08 -4.15
N GLY A 25 0.12 14.20 -4.77
CA GLY A 25 0.36 15.53 -4.21
C GLY A 25 0.26 16.63 -5.25
N ASN A 26 1.02 17.70 -5.04
CA ASN A 26 1.07 18.87 -5.92
C ASN A 26 1.87 18.59 -7.22
N ILE A 27 1.43 17.62 -8.02
CA ILE A 27 2.04 17.23 -9.28
C ILE A 27 1.32 17.95 -10.43
N LEU A 28 1.84 19.10 -10.83
CA LEU A 28 1.26 19.95 -11.88
C LEU A 28 2.14 19.92 -13.14
N PRO A 29 1.58 20.08 -14.34
CA PRO A 29 2.41 20.19 -15.54
C PRO A 29 3.47 21.30 -15.44
N VAL A 30 3.13 22.43 -14.81
CA VAL A 30 4.05 23.56 -14.62
C VAL A 30 5.25 23.24 -13.72
N ASN A 31 5.14 22.26 -12.81
CA ASN A 31 6.19 21.92 -11.85
C ASN A 31 6.79 20.52 -12.04
N LEU A 32 6.33 19.78 -13.06
CA LEU A 32 6.90 18.49 -13.48
C LEU A 32 7.41 18.59 -14.93
N PRO A 33 8.71 18.84 -15.13
CA PRO A 33 9.30 18.85 -16.47
C PRO A 33 9.13 17.50 -17.19
N PRO A 34 8.90 17.47 -18.52
CA PRO A 34 8.71 16.22 -19.28
C PRO A 34 9.84 15.20 -19.11
N ALA A 35 11.10 15.66 -18.99
CA ALA A 35 12.23 14.78 -18.73
C ALA A 35 12.15 14.09 -17.35
N LYS A 36 11.69 14.80 -16.31
CA LYS A 36 11.49 14.23 -14.97
C LYS A 36 10.29 13.29 -14.97
N TYR A 37 9.20 13.67 -15.65
CA TYR A 37 8.04 12.80 -15.87
C TYR A 37 8.46 11.46 -16.48
N LYS A 38 9.27 11.49 -17.55
CA LYS A 38 9.70 10.28 -18.26
C LYS A 38 10.42 9.28 -17.34
N LEU A 39 11.21 9.75 -16.38
CA LEU A 39 11.85 8.88 -15.38
C LEU A 39 10.83 8.14 -14.51
N TYR A 40 9.78 8.83 -14.05
CA TYR A 40 8.69 8.20 -13.28
C TYR A 40 7.86 7.25 -14.13
N HIS A 41 7.52 7.66 -15.35
CA HIS A 41 6.78 6.87 -16.32
C HIS A 41 7.48 5.53 -16.59
N ASP A 42 8.73 5.59 -17.06
CA ASP A 42 9.49 4.41 -17.44
C ASP A 42 9.74 3.50 -16.22
N SER A 43 10.02 4.10 -15.06
CA SER A 43 10.20 3.33 -13.83
C SER A 43 8.94 2.61 -13.37
N LEU A 44 7.78 3.25 -13.39
CA LEU A 44 6.54 2.62 -12.92
C LEU A 44 6.07 1.52 -13.85
N LEU A 45 6.18 1.71 -15.17
CA LEU A 45 5.86 0.66 -16.14
C LEU A 45 6.77 -0.55 -15.99
N LYS A 46 8.07 -0.32 -15.75
CA LYS A 46 9.03 -1.39 -15.49
C LYS A 46 8.73 -2.18 -14.22
N ILE A 47 8.50 -1.49 -13.10
CA ILE A 47 8.15 -2.12 -11.82
C ILE A 47 6.83 -2.91 -11.93
N LEU A 48 5.82 -2.31 -12.56
CA LEU A 48 4.53 -2.94 -12.81
C LEU A 48 4.70 -4.22 -13.64
N SER A 49 5.44 -4.13 -14.75
CA SER A 49 5.54 -5.21 -15.73
C SER A 49 6.37 -6.38 -15.20
N ASN A 50 7.50 -6.10 -14.56
CA ASN A 50 8.28 -7.10 -13.83
C ASN A 50 7.42 -7.80 -12.77
N THR A 51 6.62 -7.04 -12.00
CA THR A 51 5.77 -7.64 -10.97
C THR A 51 4.61 -8.44 -11.54
N HIS A 52 3.97 -7.95 -12.60
CA HIS A 52 2.92 -8.69 -13.30
C HIS A 52 3.47 -9.99 -13.89
N HIS A 53 4.66 -9.96 -14.50
CA HIS A 53 5.33 -11.14 -14.99
C HIS A 53 5.60 -12.14 -13.84
N PHE A 54 6.14 -11.68 -12.72
CA PHE A 54 6.35 -12.49 -11.52
C PHE A 54 5.05 -13.08 -10.96
N LEU A 55 3.93 -12.35 -11.01
CA LEU A 55 2.62 -12.77 -10.52
C LEU A 55 1.93 -13.80 -11.44
N THR A 56 2.17 -13.74 -12.75
CA THR A 56 1.42 -14.52 -13.76
C THR A 56 2.19 -15.65 -14.42
N SER A 57 3.53 -15.62 -14.37
CA SER A 57 4.38 -16.64 -14.97
C SER A 57 4.92 -17.63 -13.92
N PRO A 58 5.04 -18.93 -14.24
CA PRO A 58 5.74 -19.89 -13.39
C PRO A 58 7.18 -19.42 -13.20
N SER A 59 7.53 -18.99 -11.98
CA SER A 59 8.75 -18.20 -11.77
C SER A 59 9.87 -19.00 -11.11
N SER A 60 11.09 -18.83 -11.63
CA SER A 60 12.37 -19.18 -11.00
C SER A 60 12.91 -18.01 -10.14
N PHE A 61 12.09 -17.01 -9.84
CA PHE A 61 12.52 -15.75 -9.21
C PHE A 61 12.81 -15.91 -7.70
N PRO A 62 13.69 -15.06 -7.10
CA PRO A 62 14.37 -15.32 -5.82
C PRO A 62 13.52 -15.39 -4.54
N LEU A 63 12.18 -15.35 -4.65
CA LEU A 63 11.27 -15.41 -3.50
C LEU A 63 10.31 -16.61 -3.54
N ALA A 64 10.32 -17.40 -4.63
CA ALA A 64 9.51 -18.61 -4.73
C ALA A 64 10.08 -19.71 -3.82
N SER A 65 9.39 -19.99 -2.71
CA SER A 65 9.81 -21.03 -1.74
C SER A 65 9.34 -22.45 -2.13
N SER A 66 8.87 -22.67 -3.37
CA SER A 66 8.38 -23.98 -3.82
C SER A 66 8.58 -24.17 -5.32
N SER A 67 9.05 -25.35 -5.71
CA SER A 67 9.45 -25.72 -7.07
C SER A 67 8.31 -25.86 -8.09
N ASN A 68 7.08 -25.46 -7.77
CA ASN A 68 5.92 -25.58 -8.68
C ASN A 68 4.71 -24.66 -8.38
N SER A 69 4.81 -23.63 -7.54
CA SER A 69 3.62 -22.89 -7.08
C SER A 69 3.47 -21.49 -7.70
N ILE A 70 2.25 -21.19 -8.14
CA ILE A 70 1.78 -19.85 -8.52
C ILE A 70 2.22 -18.82 -7.46
N THR A 71 2.72 -17.67 -7.91
CA THR A 71 3.15 -16.57 -7.05
C THR A 71 1.97 -15.99 -6.26
N SER A 72 2.16 -15.82 -4.94
CA SER A 72 1.12 -15.25 -4.07
C SER A 72 1.03 -13.73 -4.19
N ALA A 73 -0.12 -13.15 -3.84
CA ALA A 73 -0.30 -11.70 -3.79
C ALA A 73 0.67 -11.04 -2.80
N LEU A 74 1.01 -11.75 -1.71
CA LEU A 74 2.00 -11.30 -0.72
C LEU A 74 3.39 -11.15 -1.34
N ASP A 75 3.82 -12.14 -2.13
CA ASP A 75 5.12 -12.09 -2.79
C ASP A 75 5.16 -11.01 -3.87
N ALA A 76 4.10 -10.89 -4.68
CA ALA A 76 4.00 -9.86 -5.72
C ALA A 76 4.04 -8.43 -5.14
N VAL A 77 3.27 -8.16 -4.08
CA VAL A 77 3.31 -6.86 -3.39
C VAL A 77 4.69 -6.59 -2.79
N THR A 78 5.30 -7.59 -2.15
CA THR A 78 6.64 -7.43 -1.57
C THR A 78 7.67 -7.12 -2.66
N PHE A 79 7.58 -7.78 -3.81
CA PHE A 79 8.46 -7.54 -4.95
C PHE A 79 8.27 -6.15 -5.56
N ALA A 80 7.04 -5.72 -5.82
CA ALA A 80 6.76 -4.36 -6.31
C ALA A 80 7.28 -3.29 -5.37
N VAL A 81 6.96 -3.38 -4.08
CA VAL A 81 7.37 -2.38 -3.09
C VAL A 81 8.87 -2.41 -2.84
N THR A 82 9.54 -3.57 -2.93
CA THR A 82 11.01 -3.63 -2.90
C THR A 82 11.62 -2.82 -4.03
N GLN A 83 11.11 -2.96 -5.26
CA GLN A 83 11.62 -2.19 -6.40
C GLN A 83 11.34 -0.68 -6.24
N LEU A 84 10.22 -0.30 -5.61
CA LEU A 84 9.94 1.10 -5.25
C LEU A 84 10.90 1.61 -4.17
N GLU A 85 11.18 0.82 -3.14
CA GLU A 85 12.13 1.14 -2.05
C GLU A 85 13.58 1.24 -2.54
N ASP A 86 13.98 0.46 -3.54
CA ASP A 86 15.34 0.50 -4.09
C ASP A 86 15.55 1.66 -5.08
N ASN A 87 14.47 2.33 -5.51
CA ASN A 87 14.53 3.37 -6.53
C ASN A 87 14.50 4.79 -5.92
N PRO A 88 15.53 5.61 -6.15
CA PRO A 88 15.68 6.92 -5.50
C PRO A 88 14.64 7.97 -5.95
N LEU A 89 13.87 7.71 -7.01
CA LEU A 89 12.79 8.58 -7.49
C LEU A 89 11.60 8.65 -6.52
N PHE A 90 11.45 7.64 -5.67
CA PHE A 90 10.27 7.43 -4.84
C PHE A 90 10.56 7.75 -3.37
N ASN A 91 9.59 8.31 -2.65
CA ASN A 91 9.73 8.58 -1.22
C ASN A 91 9.55 7.29 -0.40
N SER A 92 10.50 6.37 -0.51
CA SER A 92 10.57 5.12 0.25
C SER A 92 11.98 4.54 0.13
N GLY A 93 12.51 3.92 1.19
CA GLY A 93 13.84 3.31 1.13
C GLY A 93 14.91 4.29 0.62
N HIS A 94 15.65 3.89 -0.43
CA HIS A 94 16.80 4.61 -1.01
C HIS A 94 16.48 6.04 -1.49
N GLY A 95 15.20 6.41 -1.65
CA GLY A 95 14.77 7.77 -2.02
C GLY A 95 13.98 8.51 -0.94
N ALA A 96 14.02 8.02 0.30
CA ALA A 96 13.28 8.59 1.43
C ALA A 96 13.59 10.08 1.63
N VAL A 97 12.57 10.87 1.97
CA VAL A 97 12.76 12.26 2.40
C VAL A 97 13.33 12.31 3.82
N PHE A 98 13.76 13.51 4.22
CA PHE A 98 14.40 13.76 5.52
C PHE A 98 13.38 14.28 6.53
N THR A 99 13.53 13.85 7.79
CA THR A 99 12.88 14.51 8.93
C THR A 99 13.48 15.90 9.14
N ARG A 100 12.87 16.70 10.03
CA ARG A 100 13.41 18.02 10.42
C ARG A 100 14.84 17.97 10.96
N ASP A 101 15.22 16.87 11.57
CA ASP A 101 16.55 16.64 12.12
C ASP A 101 17.57 16.20 11.05
N GLY A 102 17.15 16.14 9.78
CA GLY A 102 18.02 15.83 8.65
C GLY A 102 18.38 14.35 8.53
N ILE A 103 17.55 13.45 9.09
CA ILE A 103 17.75 12.00 9.03
C ILE A 103 16.63 11.33 8.21
N ASN A 104 16.91 10.16 7.64
CA ASN A 104 15.87 9.33 7.03
C ASN A 104 15.28 8.39 8.09
N GLU A 105 13.96 8.38 8.23
CA GLU A 105 13.21 7.40 9.03
C GLU A 105 12.12 6.78 8.17
N LEU A 106 11.99 5.45 8.19
CA LEU A 106 11.13 4.71 7.27
C LEU A 106 9.96 4.08 8.01
N GLU A 107 8.81 4.05 7.34
CA GLU A 107 7.62 3.34 7.78
C GLU A 107 7.10 2.44 6.68
N VAL A 108 6.52 1.30 7.08
CA VAL A 108 5.94 0.34 6.14
C VAL A 108 4.77 -0.38 6.76
N SER A 109 3.79 -0.76 5.94
CA SER A 109 2.75 -1.69 6.34
C SER A 109 2.44 -2.69 5.25
N ILE A 110 1.96 -3.87 5.65
CA ILE A 110 1.52 -4.91 4.74
C ILE A 110 0.29 -5.63 5.32
N MET A 111 -0.66 -6.02 4.48
CA MET A 111 -1.86 -6.73 4.91
C MET A 111 -2.34 -7.71 3.83
N VAL A 112 -2.79 -8.90 4.26
CA VAL A 112 -3.40 -9.93 3.40
C VAL A 112 -4.84 -10.21 3.79
N SER A 113 -5.71 -10.45 2.81
CA SER A 113 -7.15 -10.67 3.04
C SER A 113 -7.46 -12.03 3.69
N LYS A 114 -6.85 -13.11 3.19
CA LYS A 114 -7.08 -14.51 3.64
C LYS A 114 -5.78 -15.35 3.61
N GLY A 115 -5.82 -16.59 4.11
CA GLY A 115 -4.69 -17.54 4.09
C GLY A 115 -3.62 -17.44 5.20
N LYS A 116 -3.80 -16.55 6.19
CA LYS A 116 -2.84 -16.26 7.29
C LYS A 116 -3.58 -15.92 8.61
N LYS A 117 -3.20 -16.45 9.77
CA LYS A 117 -3.70 -16.05 11.10
C LYS A 117 -3.36 -14.58 11.43
N LYS A 118 -2.11 -14.17 11.22
CA LYS A 118 -1.69 -12.77 11.31
C LYS A 118 -1.98 -12.10 9.98
N ARG A 119 -2.83 -11.07 10.00
CA ARG A 119 -3.36 -10.44 8.79
C ARG A 119 -2.57 -9.23 8.31
N GLY A 120 -1.92 -8.52 9.22
CA GLY A 120 -1.17 -7.32 8.86
C GLY A 120 -0.08 -6.97 9.87
N VAL A 121 0.88 -6.20 9.37
CA VAL A 121 2.06 -5.72 10.10
C VAL A 121 2.30 -4.26 9.71
N GLY A 122 2.64 -3.42 10.69
CA GLY A 122 3.17 -2.08 10.51
C GLY A 122 4.51 -1.91 11.23
N LEU A 123 5.45 -1.21 10.61
CA LEU A 123 6.77 -0.92 11.15
C LEU A 123 7.05 0.56 10.99
N MET A 124 7.61 1.18 12.03
CA MET A 124 7.82 2.63 12.09
C MET A 124 9.22 2.96 12.61
N GLY A 125 9.77 4.08 12.17
CA GLY A 125 11.05 4.61 12.66
C GLY A 125 12.27 3.74 12.31
N LEU A 126 12.22 3.00 11.21
CA LEU A 126 13.38 2.20 10.76
C LEU A 126 14.42 3.11 10.10
N GLN A 127 15.70 2.80 10.29
CA GLN A 127 16.84 3.58 9.79
C GLN A 127 17.94 2.74 9.17
N HIS A 128 17.91 1.42 9.36
CA HIS A 128 18.98 0.52 8.92
C HIS A 128 18.49 -0.66 8.10
N VAL A 129 17.18 -0.93 8.05
CA VAL A 129 16.63 -2.04 7.25
C VAL A 129 16.47 -1.57 5.81
N LYS A 130 17.29 -2.09 4.88
CA LYS A 130 17.34 -1.63 3.49
C LYS A 130 15.97 -1.61 2.81
N ASN A 131 15.22 -2.70 2.97
CA ASN A 131 13.87 -2.86 2.42
C ASN A 131 12.87 -3.18 3.53
N PRO A 132 12.24 -2.15 4.15
CA PRO A 132 11.23 -2.35 5.18
C PRO A 132 10.13 -3.35 4.82
N ILE A 133 9.65 -3.38 3.57
CA ILE A 133 8.57 -4.29 3.17
C ILE A 133 8.94 -5.77 3.33
N LYS A 134 10.22 -6.12 3.11
CA LYS A 134 10.71 -7.50 3.32
C LYS A 134 10.63 -7.89 4.78
N LEU A 135 10.91 -6.97 5.70
CA LEU A 135 10.75 -7.19 7.14
C LEU A 135 9.29 -7.40 7.51
N ALA A 136 8.39 -6.57 6.98
CA ALA A 136 6.95 -6.71 7.20
C ALA A 136 6.42 -8.07 6.69
N ARG A 137 6.89 -8.54 5.51
CA ARG A 137 6.59 -9.88 4.99
C ARG A 137 7.10 -10.98 5.91
N GLU A 138 8.36 -10.90 6.36
CA GLU A 138 8.95 -11.91 7.26
C GLU A 138 8.19 -12.01 8.57
N MET A 139 7.67 -10.89 9.10
CA MET A 139 6.82 -10.89 10.29
C MET A 139 5.49 -11.62 10.07
N LEU A 140 4.87 -11.53 8.89
CA LEU A 140 3.69 -12.33 8.58
C LEU A 140 4.05 -13.82 8.49
N ILE A 141 5.13 -14.18 7.78
CA ILE A 141 5.51 -15.58 7.56
C ILE A 141 5.97 -16.28 8.85
N ARG A 142 6.76 -15.59 9.68
CA ARG A 142 7.23 -16.11 10.97
C ARG A 142 6.11 -16.09 12.02
N GLY A 143 5.26 -15.06 11.99
CA GLY A 143 4.10 -14.93 12.87
C GLY A 143 3.09 -16.07 12.69
N GLU A 144 2.89 -16.57 11.47
CA GLU A 144 2.08 -17.78 11.24
C GLU A 144 2.61 -18.98 12.02
N ARG A 145 3.91 -19.26 11.87
CA ARG A 145 4.57 -20.41 12.51
C ARG A 145 4.52 -20.31 14.04
N ASP A 146 4.67 -19.12 14.59
CA ASP A 146 4.54 -18.93 16.03
C ASP A 146 3.09 -19.15 16.53
N LEU A 147 2.08 -18.81 15.72
CA LEU A 147 0.66 -19.02 16.03
C LEU A 147 0.16 -20.45 15.75
N GLU A 148 1.00 -21.35 15.23
CA GLU A 148 0.70 -22.78 15.03
C GLU A 148 0.84 -23.60 16.32
N GLY A 149 1.52 -23.08 17.34
CA GLY A 149 1.58 -23.72 18.66
C GLY A 149 2.24 -25.10 18.66
N GLU A 150 3.13 -25.39 17.70
CA GLU A 150 3.86 -26.66 17.67
C GLU A 150 4.59 -26.89 19.00
N GLU A 151 4.24 -28.00 19.68
CA GLU A 151 4.66 -28.35 21.04
C GLU A 151 6.19 -28.45 21.23
N ASP A 152 6.95 -28.66 20.15
CA ASP A 152 8.40 -28.88 20.19
C ASP A 152 9.26 -27.60 20.08
N LYS A 153 8.66 -26.40 19.96
CA LYS A 153 9.45 -25.16 19.84
C LYS A 153 9.69 -24.48 21.19
N LYS A 154 10.93 -24.62 21.69
CA LYS A 154 11.40 -23.96 22.93
C LYS A 154 11.46 -22.42 22.87
N ARG A 155 11.33 -21.77 21.71
CA ARG A 155 11.41 -20.29 21.55
C ARG A 155 10.55 -19.77 20.38
N SER A 156 9.73 -18.74 20.64
CA SER A 156 9.04 -17.94 19.60
C SER A 156 10.06 -17.16 18.76
N SER A 157 9.74 -16.96 17.48
CA SER A 157 10.55 -16.11 16.59
C SER A 157 10.51 -14.61 16.96
N GLY A 158 9.62 -14.20 17.87
CA GLY A 158 9.32 -12.81 18.19
C GLY A 158 8.29 -12.17 17.25
N ALA A 159 7.94 -12.83 16.14
CA ALA A 159 7.01 -12.31 15.14
C ALA A 159 5.53 -12.46 15.53
N GLN A 160 5.22 -13.37 16.47
CA GLN A 160 3.86 -13.52 17.01
C GLN A 160 3.35 -12.21 17.64
N GLY A 161 4.21 -11.57 18.43
CA GLY A 161 3.88 -10.37 19.20
C GLY A 161 3.64 -9.17 18.29
N HIS A 162 2.61 -8.39 18.64
CA HIS A 162 2.20 -7.09 18.09
C HIS A 162 2.09 -6.97 16.55
N SER A 163 0.99 -6.43 16.06
CA SER A 163 0.85 -6.07 14.63
C SER A 163 1.63 -4.81 14.26
N GLN A 164 2.21 -4.12 15.24
CA GLN A 164 2.98 -2.90 15.05
C GLN A 164 4.25 -2.95 15.90
N LEU A 165 5.41 -2.66 15.29
CA LEU A 165 6.68 -2.56 15.97
C LEU A 165 7.40 -1.27 15.56
N HIS A 166 8.26 -0.78 16.44
CA HIS A 166 8.95 0.49 16.25
C HIS A 166 10.47 0.32 16.41
N LYS A 167 11.21 0.94 15.48
CA LYS A 167 12.66 1.17 15.49
C LYS A 167 13.44 -0.02 16.04
N TYR A 168 14.08 0.12 17.20
CA TYR A 168 14.97 -0.86 17.80
C TYR A 168 14.39 -2.28 17.86
N SER A 169 13.12 -2.43 18.26
CA SER A 169 12.49 -3.75 18.37
C SER A 169 12.35 -4.43 17.00
N ALA A 170 12.04 -3.67 15.95
CA ALA A 170 11.91 -4.18 14.60
C ALA A 170 13.28 -4.47 13.96
N GLU A 171 14.25 -3.56 14.10
CA GLU A 171 15.58 -3.72 13.50
C GLU A 171 16.40 -4.85 14.14
N LYS A 172 16.23 -5.07 15.45
CA LYS A 172 16.80 -6.22 16.13
C LYS A 172 16.33 -7.53 15.48
N LEU A 173 15.02 -7.67 15.27
CA LEU A 173 14.46 -8.85 14.60
C LEU A 173 14.95 -8.95 13.15
N ALA A 174 15.05 -7.83 12.44
CA ALA A 174 15.56 -7.79 11.08
C ALA A 174 16.97 -8.38 10.98
N LYS A 175 17.86 -7.95 11.89
CA LYS A 175 19.23 -8.44 11.98
C LYS A 175 19.29 -9.92 12.36
N GLU A 176 18.51 -10.34 13.37
CA GLU A 176 18.43 -11.74 13.81
C GLU A 176 17.89 -12.68 12.71
N TRP A 177 17.02 -12.18 11.84
CA TRP A 177 16.43 -12.93 10.74
C TRP A 177 17.25 -12.90 9.45
N GLY A 178 18.39 -12.20 9.45
CA GLY A 178 19.31 -12.14 8.31
C GLY A 178 18.84 -11.24 7.18
N LEU A 179 17.99 -10.24 7.45
CA LEU A 179 17.67 -9.21 6.47
C LEU A 179 18.88 -8.28 6.27
N GLU A 180 18.97 -7.68 5.10
CA GLU A 180 20.06 -6.74 4.75
C GLU A 180 19.94 -5.47 5.61
N ILE A 181 20.95 -5.26 6.46
CA ILE A 181 21.13 -4.07 7.27
C ILE A 181 22.17 -3.18 6.61
N VAL A 182 21.83 -1.92 6.38
CA VAL A 182 22.66 -0.91 5.71
C VAL A 182 22.96 0.25 6.64
N ASP A 183 24.01 1.01 6.31
CA ASP A 183 24.28 2.31 6.94
C ASP A 183 23.22 3.34 6.50
N GLU A 184 22.91 4.31 7.36
CA GLU A 184 21.92 5.36 7.09
C GLU A 184 22.22 6.13 5.79
N LYS A 185 23.50 6.26 5.41
CA LYS A 185 23.93 6.89 4.14
C LYS A 185 23.38 6.20 2.90
N TYR A 186 22.95 4.95 3.00
CA TYR A 186 22.26 4.29 1.89
C TYR A 186 20.99 5.06 1.53
N PHE A 187 20.22 5.57 2.49
CA PHE A 187 18.94 6.24 2.21
C PHE A 187 19.09 7.68 1.71
N PHE A 188 20.31 8.23 1.74
CA PHE A 188 20.59 9.59 1.34
C PHE A 188 20.60 9.74 -0.19
N VAL A 189 19.81 10.70 -0.68
CA VAL A 189 19.85 11.16 -2.07
C VAL A 189 20.00 12.67 -2.08
N GLN A 190 21.01 13.18 -2.80
CA GLN A 190 21.35 14.60 -2.83
C GLN A 190 20.15 15.48 -3.24
N ALA A 191 19.40 15.08 -4.27
CA ALA A 191 18.23 15.82 -4.71
C ALA A 191 17.15 15.96 -3.61
N ARG A 192 17.00 14.95 -2.75
CA ARG A 192 16.08 14.97 -1.59
C ARG A 192 16.56 15.91 -0.50
N TRP A 193 17.88 15.95 -0.30
CA TRP A 193 18.49 16.84 0.66
C TRP A 193 18.33 18.30 0.24
N ASP A 194 18.55 18.59 -1.04
CA ASP A 194 18.38 19.93 -1.60
C ASP A 194 16.91 20.39 -1.50
N GLU A 195 15.94 19.50 -1.79
CA GLU A 195 14.50 19.72 -1.56
C GLU A 195 14.21 20.05 -0.08
N HIS A 196 14.78 19.28 0.85
CA HIS A 196 14.60 19.46 2.29
C HIS A 196 15.16 20.81 2.79
N ILE A 197 16.39 21.16 2.42
CA ILE A 197 17.01 22.44 2.80
C ILE A 197 16.23 23.62 2.21
N SER A 198 15.81 23.54 0.95
CA SER A 198 14.98 24.56 0.32
C SER A 198 13.66 24.78 1.09
N GLY A 199 13.01 23.69 1.50
CA GLY A 199 11.80 23.73 2.33
C GLY A 199 12.02 24.43 3.68
N LEU A 200 13.07 24.04 4.42
CA LEU A 200 13.42 24.66 5.70
C LEU A 200 13.74 26.16 5.57
N GLU A 201 14.43 26.55 4.49
CA GLU A 201 14.73 27.96 4.24
C GLU A 201 13.48 28.81 3.98
N LYS A 202 12.51 28.27 3.24
CA LYS A 202 11.23 28.94 2.96
C LYS A 202 10.40 29.07 4.24
N GLU A 203 10.34 28.02 5.06
CA GLU A 203 9.67 28.06 6.36
C GLU A 203 10.28 29.14 7.25
N ARG A 204 11.62 29.21 7.35
CA ARG A 204 12.33 30.24 8.10
C ARG A 204 12.01 31.66 7.63
N LYS A 205 11.74 31.84 6.34
CA LYS A 205 11.33 33.12 5.74
C LYS A 205 9.83 33.41 5.85
N GLY A 206 9.04 32.48 6.42
CA GLY A 206 7.58 32.58 6.50
C GLY A 206 6.87 32.48 5.15
N GLN A 207 7.50 31.85 4.15
CA GLN A 207 7.02 31.78 2.77
C GLN A 207 6.31 30.46 2.43
N GLY A 208 6.28 29.50 3.36
CA GLY A 208 5.67 28.18 3.18
C GLY A 208 5.96 27.27 4.38
N VAL A 209 5.67 25.98 4.24
CA VAL A 209 6.03 24.93 5.22
C VAL A 209 7.08 24.00 4.60
N ALA A 210 7.98 23.43 5.39
CA ALA A 210 9.07 22.63 4.83
C ALA A 210 8.62 21.37 4.07
N SER A 211 7.44 20.85 4.39
CA SER A 211 6.89 19.61 3.82
C SER A 211 5.87 19.82 2.69
N TRP A 212 5.51 21.07 2.35
CA TRP A 212 4.53 21.36 1.30
C TRP A 212 4.73 22.74 0.68
N ASP A 213 4.62 22.81 -0.65
CA ASP A 213 4.69 24.05 -1.42
C ASP A 213 3.67 24.05 -2.55
N ALA A 214 2.95 25.17 -2.71
CA ALA A 214 1.91 25.33 -3.73
C ALA A 214 2.48 25.44 -5.16
N LYS A 215 3.74 25.84 -5.31
CA LYS A 215 4.40 26.08 -6.60
C LYS A 215 5.32 24.92 -6.95
N ASP A 216 6.15 24.48 -6.01
CA ASP A 216 7.18 23.49 -6.27
C ASP A 216 6.67 22.06 -6.03
N PHE A 217 7.06 21.15 -6.92
CA PHE A 217 6.81 19.73 -6.71
C PHE A 217 7.80 19.18 -5.68
N ILE A 218 7.29 18.84 -4.50
CA ILE A 218 8.03 18.12 -3.47
C ILE A 218 7.54 16.67 -3.50
N SER A 219 8.42 15.72 -3.83
CA SER A 219 8.03 14.31 -3.87
C SER A 219 7.97 13.74 -2.45
N GLN A 220 6.91 14.10 -1.73
CA GLN A 220 6.55 13.60 -0.40
C GLN A 220 5.66 12.35 -0.46
N GLY A 221 5.11 12.02 -1.63
CA GLY A 221 4.13 10.95 -1.77
C GLY A 221 4.70 9.57 -1.45
N THR A 222 4.08 8.91 -0.47
CA THR A 222 4.28 7.49 -0.15
C THR A 222 4.10 6.59 -1.37
N CYS A 223 4.74 5.43 -1.38
CA CYS A 223 4.64 4.43 -2.44
C CYS A 223 3.92 3.17 -1.96
N GLY A 224 3.30 2.44 -2.88
CA GLY A 224 2.51 1.28 -2.50
C GLY A 224 2.03 0.43 -3.67
N ALA A 225 1.60 -0.79 -3.35
CA ALA A 225 1.12 -1.78 -4.30
C ALA A 225 -0.06 -2.55 -3.73
N VAL A 226 -0.98 -2.92 -4.62
CA VAL A 226 -2.10 -3.82 -4.33
C VAL A 226 -2.11 -4.91 -5.39
N ALA A 227 -2.18 -6.17 -4.96
CA ALA A 227 -2.25 -7.31 -5.87
C ALA A 227 -3.36 -8.30 -5.48
N LEU A 228 -3.92 -8.95 -6.50
CA LEU A 228 -4.81 -10.11 -6.41
C LEU A 228 -4.13 -11.28 -7.10
N ASP A 229 -3.98 -12.40 -6.41
CA ASP A 229 -3.45 -13.63 -7.01
C ASP A 229 -4.54 -14.56 -7.55
N ALA A 230 -4.10 -15.64 -8.20
CA ALA A 230 -5.00 -16.62 -8.83
C ALA A 230 -5.87 -17.39 -7.83
N ASP A 231 -5.50 -17.39 -6.54
CA ASP A 231 -6.26 -18.00 -5.44
C ASP A 231 -7.30 -17.03 -4.82
N GLY A 232 -7.35 -15.81 -5.34
CA GLY A 232 -8.26 -14.77 -4.88
C GLY A 232 -7.84 -14.15 -3.55
N VAL A 233 -6.56 -14.21 -3.19
CA VAL A 233 -6.00 -13.48 -2.04
C VAL A 233 -5.64 -12.08 -2.51
N LEU A 234 -6.07 -11.09 -1.74
CA LEU A 234 -5.64 -9.71 -1.90
C LEU A 234 -4.52 -9.43 -0.93
N CYS A 235 -3.49 -8.72 -1.40
CA CYS A 235 -2.46 -8.15 -0.55
C CYS A 235 -2.31 -6.66 -0.87
N VAL A 236 -1.98 -5.88 0.16
CA VAL A 236 -1.56 -4.50 0.03
C VAL A 236 -0.27 -4.27 0.81
N GLY A 237 0.63 -3.47 0.25
CA GLY A 237 1.83 -2.99 0.91
C GLY A 237 2.02 -1.50 0.63
N THR A 238 2.45 -0.76 1.66
CA THR A 238 2.64 0.69 1.61
C THR A 238 3.93 1.03 2.33
N SER A 239 4.84 1.77 1.70
CA SER A 239 6.17 2.13 2.24
C SER A 239 6.46 3.61 2.01
N THR A 240 7.01 4.28 3.03
CA THR A 240 7.26 5.74 3.01
C THR A 240 8.57 6.10 3.70
N GLY A 241 9.19 7.18 3.23
CA GLY A 241 10.26 7.89 3.91
C GLY A 241 9.74 9.13 4.66
N ALA A 242 10.36 9.40 5.80
CA ALA A 242 9.99 10.35 6.86
C ALA A 242 8.58 10.10 7.44
N PRO A 243 8.38 10.37 8.74
CA PRO A 243 7.09 10.12 9.34
C PRO A 243 6.09 11.12 8.77
N VAL A 244 4.90 10.62 8.44
CA VAL A 244 3.77 11.48 8.08
C VAL A 244 3.25 12.28 9.28
N LEU A 245 3.86 12.06 10.45
CA LEU A 245 3.74 12.88 11.65
C LEU A 245 5.12 13.26 12.18
N GLU A 246 5.46 14.54 12.17
CA GLU A 246 6.27 15.07 13.27
C GLU A 246 5.42 14.93 14.55
N LEU A 247 5.55 13.78 15.22
CA LEU A 247 5.04 13.57 16.56
C LEU A 247 5.88 14.45 17.49
N THR A 248 5.48 15.72 17.65
CA THR A 248 5.95 16.55 18.77
C THR A 248 5.79 15.77 20.09
N ASP A 249 6.69 16.00 21.06
CA ASP A 249 6.75 15.25 22.32
C ASP A 249 5.41 15.16 23.07
N SER A 250 4.47 16.05 22.78
CA SER A 250 3.11 16.06 23.31
C SER A 250 2.21 14.90 22.82
N LEU A 251 2.52 14.22 21.71
CA LEU A 251 1.69 13.13 21.17
C LEU A 251 2.22 11.72 21.48
N ARG A 252 3.42 11.60 22.07
CA ARG A 252 3.91 10.31 22.63
C ARG A 252 2.98 9.77 23.73
N GLY A 253 2.20 10.65 24.36
CA GLY A 253 1.18 10.28 25.35
C GLY A 253 -0.14 9.76 24.77
N LEU A 254 -0.51 10.10 23.52
CA LEU A 254 -1.82 9.76 22.95
C LEU A 254 -1.87 8.33 22.39
N LEU A 255 -0.73 7.77 22.01
CA LEU A 255 -0.63 6.35 21.61
C LEU A 255 -0.81 5.38 22.80
N ALA A 256 -0.80 5.89 24.04
CA ALA A 256 -1.14 5.11 25.23
C ALA A 256 -2.67 4.91 25.40
N ASP A 257 -3.51 5.75 24.79
CA ASP A 257 -4.97 5.68 24.92
C ASP A 257 -5.66 4.81 23.83
N CYS A 258 -4.88 4.25 22.89
CA CYS A 258 -5.35 3.28 21.91
C CYS A 258 -5.01 1.83 22.28
N LEU A 259 -4.54 1.57 23.51
CA LEU A 259 -4.34 0.23 24.02
C LEU A 259 -5.66 -0.30 24.61
N PRO A 260 -6.18 -1.45 24.13
CA PRO A 260 -7.36 -2.04 24.74
C PRO A 260 -7.04 -2.39 26.20
N SER A 261 -7.93 -1.96 27.10
CA SER A 261 -7.94 -2.41 28.49
C SER A 261 -7.82 -3.94 28.55
N LEU A 262 -6.84 -4.45 29.30
CA LEU A 262 -6.76 -5.85 29.71
C LEU A 262 -8.00 -6.20 30.54
N ARG A 263 -9.07 -6.63 29.87
CA ARG A 263 -10.15 -7.40 30.48
C ARG A 263 -10.25 -8.73 29.75
N THR A 264 -10.09 -9.78 30.54
CA THR A 264 -10.24 -11.18 30.19
C THR A 264 -11.50 -11.42 29.36
N TYR A 265 -11.30 -11.89 28.14
CA TYR A 265 -12.35 -12.35 27.25
C TYR A 265 -12.99 -13.62 27.83
N SER A 266 -14.26 -13.55 28.22
CA SER A 266 -15.07 -14.74 28.54
C SER A 266 -15.72 -15.26 27.24
N PRO A 267 -15.58 -16.55 26.90
CA PRO A 267 -16.18 -17.09 25.69
C PRO A 267 -17.70 -17.18 25.83
N VAL A 268 -18.42 -16.74 24.79
CA VAL A 268 -19.88 -16.92 24.67
C VAL A 268 -20.17 -18.38 24.31
N PRO A 269 -21.15 -19.06 24.96
CA PRO A 269 -21.52 -20.42 24.62
C PRO A 269 -22.07 -20.53 23.20
N SER A 270 -21.65 -21.56 22.48
CA SER A 270 -22.18 -21.94 21.18
C SER A 270 -23.62 -22.43 21.31
N GLN A 271 -24.60 -21.60 20.94
CA GLN A 271 -25.93 -22.08 20.58
C GLN A 271 -26.01 -22.23 19.06
N ALA A 272 -26.52 -23.40 18.66
CA ALA A 272 -26.66 -23.86 17.30
C ALA A 272 -27.41 -22.83 16.44
N ILE A 273 -26.76 -22.40 15.37
CA ILE A 273 -27.38 -21.58 14.35
C ILE A 273 -28.18 -22.53 13.46
N ASP A 274 -29.48 -22.24 13.37
CA ASP A 274 -30.51 -22.96 12.64
C ASP A 274 -30.11 -23.13 11.15
N GLU A 275 -29.81 -24.37 10.76
CA GLU A 275 -29.44 -24.76 9.39
C GLU A 275 -30.68 -24.86 8.50
N LYS A 276 -31.30 -23.72 8.16
CA LYS A 276 -32.21 -23.61 7.01
C LYS A 276 -32.00 -22.27 6.31
N ALA A 277 -30.88 -22.13 5.61
CA ALA A 277 -30.66 -21.06 4.65
C ALA A 277 -30.68 -21.62 3.22
N SER A 278 -31.40 -20.88 2.38
CA SER A 278 -31.76 -21.08 0.98
C SER A 278 -30.69 -21.65 0.05
N ARG A 279 -31.18 -22.29 -1.03
CA ARG A 279 -30.48 -22.72 -2.25
C ARG A 279 -29.94 -21.53 -3.05
N GLU A 280 -29.11 -20.68 -2.44
CA GLU A 280 -28.68 -19.40 -2.99
C GLU A 280 -27.16 -19.32 -3.21
N LEU A 281 -26.77 -18.73 -4.33
CA LEU A 281 -25.39 -18.37 -4.65
C LEU A 281 -24.81 -17.47 -3.56
N LYS A 282 -23.58 -17.75 -3.13
CA LYS A 282 -22.88 -16.92 -2.14
C LYS A 282 -21.92 -15.98 -2.85
N THR A 283 -22.07 -14.68 -2.62
CA THR A 283 -21.15 -13.66 -3.14
C THR A 283 -20.18 -13.22 -2.05
N PHE A 284 -18.88 -13.37 -2.31
CA PHE A 284 -17.81 -12.86 -1.47
C PHE A 284 -17.21 -11.60 -2.09
N ARG A 285 -17.26 -10.48 -1.36
CA ARG A 285 -16.55 -9.25 -1.73
C ARG A 285 -15.33 -9.08 -0.85
N SER A 286 -14.19 -8.81 -1.47
CA SER A 286 -12.94 -8.47 -0.79
C SER A 286 -12.37 -7.20 -1.41
N ALA A 287 -11.70 -6.39 -0.60
CA ALA A 287 -11.06 -5.16 -1.05
C ALA A 287 -9.69 -5.01 -0.39
N ALA A 288 -8.75 -4.45 -1.12
CA ALA A 288 -7.46 -3.99 -0.62
C ALA A 288 -7.14 -2.65 -1.27
N MET A 289 -6.58 -1.72 -0.50
CA MET A 289 -6.33 -0.35 -0.93
C MET A 289 -5.09 0.21 -0.25
N SER A 290 -4.29 0.97 -1.00
CA SER A 290 -3.14 1.72 -0.51
C SER A 290 -3.39 3.21 -0.71
N GLY A 291 -2.96 4.02 0.26
CA GLY A 291 -3.20 5.46 0.31
C GLY A 291 -1.90 6.25 0.33
N THR A 292 -1.93 7.46 -0.23
CA THR A 292 -0.80 8.39 -0.28
C THR A 292 -1.28 9.84 -0.21
N GLY A 293 -0.54 10.70 0.49
CA GLY A 293 -0.90 12.11 0.70
C GLY A 293 -0.66 12.56 2.14
N ASN A 294 -1.44 13.53 2.61
CA ASN A 294 -1.39 14.03 3.98
C ASN A 294 -1.94 12.96 4.97
N GLY A 295 -1.04 12.26 5.64
CA GLY A 295 -1.42 11.12 6.49
C GLY A 295 -2.23 11.48 7.72
N ASP A 296 -2.11 12.70 8.27
CA ASP A 296 -3.01 13.14 9.35
C ASP A 296 -4.48 13.13 8.90
N SER A 297 -4.76 13.60 7.68
CA SER A 297 -6.09 13.52 7.07
C SER A 297 -6.54 12.07 6.87
N PHE A 298 -5.64 11.20 6.39
CA PHE A 298 -5.95 9.77 6.22
C PHE A 298 -6.27 9.07 7.54
N LEU A 299 -5.52 9.36 8.60
CA LEU A 299 -5.75 8.81 9.94
C LEU A 299 -7.06 9.34 10.53
N ARG A 300 -7.29 10.65 10.45
CA ARG A 300 -8.48 11.31 11.01
C ARG A 300 -9.79 10.71 10.49
N VAL A 301 -9.85 10.38 9.19
CA VAL A 301 -11.05 9.80 8.58
C VAL A 301 -10.97 8.28 8.40
N ALA A 302 -9.90 7.63 8.88
CA ALA A 302 -9.59 6.23 8.64
C ALA A 302 -9.80 5.82 7.16
N ALA A 303 -9.26 6.61 6.23
CA ALA A 303 -9.67 6.71 4.83
C ALA A 303 -9.95 5.36 4.11
N VAL A 304 -8.96 4.46 4.09
CA VAL A 304 -9.07 3.14 3.43
C VAL A 304 -10.13 2.24 4.09
N ARG A 305 -10.21 2.24 5.42
CA ARG A 305 -11.23 1.48 6.16
C ARG A 305 -12.62 2.06 5.91
N THR A 306 -12.73 3.38 5.80
CA THR A 306 -14.01 4.08 5.57
C THR A 306 -14.52 3.85 4.15
N ALA A 307 -13.65 3.92 3.13
CA ALA A 307 -13.99 3.52 1.76
C ALA A 307 -14.48 2.06 1.70
N SER A 308 -13.78 1.15 2.40
CA SER A 308 -14.22 -0.26 2.52
C SER A 308 -15.57 -0.39 3.22
N ALA A 309 -15.84 0.43 4.23
CA ALA A 309 -17.12 0.46 4.95
C ALA A 309 -18.26 0.88 4.04
N ILE A 310 -18.07 1.96 3.28
CA ILE A 310 -19.06 2.50 2.36
C ILE A 310 -19.41 1.43 1.32
N ALA A 311 -18.39 0.85 0.67
CA ALA A 311 -18.61 -0.20 -0.33
C ALA A 311 -19.27 -1.46 0.24
N ARG A 312 -19.01 -1.80 1.51
CA ARG A 312 -19.56 -3.00 2.16
C ARG A 312 -20.99 -2.81 2.68
N TYR A 313 -21.27 -1.68 3.32
CA TYR A 313 -22.48 -1.48 4.11
C TYR A 313 -23.52 -0.60 3.42
N ARG A 314 -23.12 0.22 2.45
CA ARG A 314 -24.06 1.01 1.65
C ARG A 314 -24.55 0.17 0.47
N PRO A 315 -25.87 -0.05 0.31
CA PRO A 315 -26.41 -0.80 -0.81
C PRO A 315 -25.97 -0.22 -2.17
N HIS A 316 -25.78 -1.09 -3.16
CA HIS A 316 -25.47 -0.73 -4.56
C HIS A 316 -24.25 0.18 -4.76
N THR A 317 -23.33 0.23 -3.79
CA THR A 317 -22.15 1.10 -3.87
C THR A 317 -20.90 0.30 -4.28
N SER A 318 -20.26 0.72 -5.36
CA SER A 318 -18.98 0.16 -5.82
C SER A 318 -17.82 0.67 -4.97
N LEU A 319 -16.72 -0.09 -4.93
CA LEU A 319 -15.52 0.39 -4.25
C LEU A 319 -14.97 1.67 -4.91
N GLN A 320 -15.05 1.78 -6.24
CA GLN A 320 -14.65 3.00 -6.96
C GLN A 320 -15.42 4.23 -6.46
N SER A 321 -16.75 4.13 -6.31
CA SER A 321 -17.56 5.24 -5.82
C SER A 321 -17.18 5.64 -4.39
N ALA A 322 -16.90 4.64 -3.53
CA ALA A 322 -16.44 4.88 -2.17
C ALA A 322 -15.05 5.53 -2.14
N VAL A 323 -14.11 5.11 -2.99
CA VAL A 323 -12.78 5.71 -3.10
C VAL A 323 -12.88 7.17 -3.56
N THR A 324 -13.76 7.46 -4.52
CA THR A 324 -14.07 8.82 -4.96
C THR A 324 -14.70 9.67 -3.85
N GLU A 325 -15.61 9.12 -3.04
CA GLU A 325 -16.20 9.84 -1.91
C GLU A 325 -15.16 10.23 -0.84
N ILE A 326 -14.12 9.41 -0.65
CA ILE A 326 -13.05 9.71 0.33
C ILE A 326 -11.99 10.64 -0.26
N THR A 327 -11.45 10.29 -1.43
CA THR A 327 -10.23 10.92 -1.97
C THR A 327 -10.43 11.70 -3.26
N GLY A 328 -11.61 11.64 -3.88
CA GLY A 328 -11.92 12.41 -5.07
C GLY A 328 -12.11 13.91 -4.77
N PRO A 329 -12.29 14.75 -5.81
CA PRO A 329 -12.53 16.18 -5.65
C PRO A 329 -13.73 16.46 -4.74
N GLY A 330 -13.50 17.21 -3.66
CA GLY A 330 -14.54 17.50 -2.65
C GLY A 330 -14.88 16.33 -1.70
N GLY A 331 -14.08 15.25 -1.72
CA GLY A 331 -14.26 14.09 -0.86
C GLY A 331 -13.96 14.34 0.62
N GLU A 332 -14.08 13.29 1.43
CA GLU A 332 -13.90 13.35 2.90
C GLU A 332 -12.54 13.89 3.34
N LEU A 333 -11.45 13.60 2.61
CA LEU A 333 -10.15 14.19 2.94
C LEU A 333 -10.18 15.73 2.86
N VAL A 334 -10.80 16.28 1.80
CA VAL A 334 -10.97 17.74 1.63
C VAL A 334 -11.82 18.31 2.75
N LYS A 335 -12.95 17.65 3.06
CA LYS A 335 -13.85 18.09 4.14
C LYS A 335 -13.15 18.08 5.50
N SER A 336 -12.27 17.11 5.74
CA SER A 336 -11.51 17.02 7.00
C SER A 336 -10.55 18.19 7.20
N ALA A 337 -10.02 18.76 6.11
CA ALA A 337 -9.15 19.93 6.14
C ALA A 337 -9.93 21.24 6.42
N GLY A 338 -11.20 21.31 6.03
CA GLY A 338 -12.04 22.51 6.18
C GLY A 338 -11.37 23.74 5.55
N ASP A 339 -11.30 24.84 6.31
CA ASP A 339 -10.70 26.11 5.83
C ASP A 339 -9.18 26.04 5.59
N ARG A 340 -8.52 24.93 5.93
CA ARG A 340 -7.08 24.69 5.72
C ARG A 340 -6.79 24.04 4.35
N TRP A 341 -7.81 23.56 3.64
CA TRP A 341 -7.68 23.01 2.29
C TRP A 341 -6.94 23.97 1.35
N LYS A 342 -5.98 23.45 0.58
CA LYS A 342 -5.08 24.20 -0.34
C LYS A 342 -4.18 25.27 0.31
N LYS A 343 -4.05 25.28 1.63
CA LYS A 343 -3.14 26.20 2.35
C LYS A 343 -1.87 25.52 2.87
N THR A 344 -2.00 24.26 3.29
CA THR A 344 -0.94 23.52 4.00
C THR A 344 -0.71 22.11 3.44
N GLY A 345 -1.38 21.74 2.35
CA GLY A 345 -1.44 20.36 1.85
C GLY A 345 -2.36 19.43 2.65
N GLU A 346 -2.95 19.90 3.75
CA GLU A 346 -3.91 19.11 4.51
C GLU A 346 -5.13 18.75 3.65
N GLY A 347 -5.57 17.49 3.75
CA GLY A 347 -6.62 16.91 2.92
C GLY A 347 -6.16 16.42 1.56
N GLU A 348 -4.92 16.68 1.12
CA GLU A 348 -4.43 16.24 -0.19
C GLU A 348 -4.07 14.77 -0.18
N GLY A 349 -4.48 14.02 -1.20
CA GLY A 349 -4.04 12.64 -1.38
C GLY A 349 -4.83 11.85 -2.40
N GLY A 350 -4.56 10.55 -2.42
CA GLY A 350 -5.19 9.59 -3.31
C GLY A 350 -5.12 8.15 -2.78
N ILE A 351 -5.98 7.31 -3.32
CA ILE A 351 -6.04 5.88 -3.03
C ILE A 351 -5.97 5.10 -4.35
N ILE A 352 -5.24 3.99 -4.34
CA ILE A 352 -5.38 2.90 -5.31
C ILE A 352 -5.96 1.66 -4.61
N GLY A 353 -6.58 0.77 -5.35
CA GLY A 353 -7.10 -0.47 -4.78
C GLY A 353 -7.55 -1.50 -5.80
N ILE A 354 -7.93 -2.66 -5.29
CA ILE A 354 -8.56 -3.73 -6.04
C ILE A 354 -9.79 -4.20 -5.28
N GLU A 355 -10.93 -4.22 -5.96
CA GLU A 355 -12.14 -4.91 -5.53
C GLU A 355 -12.19 -6.28 -6.18
N SER A 356 -12.46 -7.33 -5.41
CA SER A 356 -12.71 -8.68 -5.92
C SER A 356 -14.10 -9.15 -5.49
N LYS A 357 -14.89 -9.63 -6.44
CA LYS A 357 -16.21 -10.23 -6.24
C LYS A 357 -16.16 -11.66 -6.75
N VAL A 358 -16.38 -12.63 -5.87
CA VAL A 358 -16.38 -14.05 -6.20
C VAL A 358 -17.75 -14.63 -5.87
N VAL A 359 -18.46 -15.12 -6.87
CA VAL A 359 -19.73 -15.83 -6.73
C VAL A 359 -19.46 -17.32 -6.72
N VAL A 360 -19.88 -18.01 -5.67
CA VAL A 360 -19.74 -19.47 -5.55
C VAL A 360 -21.10 -20.16 -5.47
N ASP A 361 -21.15 -21.39 -5.96
CA ASP A 361 -22.30 -22.27 -5.81
C ASP A 361 -22.38 -22.92 -4.41
N GLU A 362 -23.43 -23.70 -4.19
CA GLU A 362 -23.72 -24.37 -2.92
C GLU A 362 -22.61 -25.33 -2.47
N VAL A 363 -21.83 -25.86 -3.43
CA VAL A 363 -20.73 -26.81 -3.21
C VAL A 363 -19.39 -26.06 -3.08
N GLY A 364 -19.40 -24.72 -3.16
CA GLY A 364 -18.23 -23.86 -3.05
C GLY A 364 -17.46 -23.68 -4.36
N ARG A 365 -18.01 -24.08 -5.51
CA ARG A 365 -17.35 -23.88 -6.82
C ARG A 365 -17.59 -22.47 -7.32
N THR A 366 -16.52 -21.79 -7.73
CA THR A 366 -16.60 -20.46 -8.35
C THR A 366 -17.40 -20.51 -9.64
N LYS A 367 -18.44 -19.67 -9.73
CA LYS A 367 -19.27 -19.44 -10.92
C LYS A 367 -18.86 -18.17 -11.68
N GLU A 368 -18.47 -17.15 -10.94
CA GLU A 368 -18.05 -15.86 -11.48
C GLU A 368 -16.99 -15.28 -10.55
N ALA A 369 -15.94 -14.70 -11.12
CA ALA A 369 -14.97 -13.92 -10.37
C ALA A 369 -14.60 -12.67 -11.17
N VAL A 370 -14.94 -11.50 -10.62
CA VAL A 370 -14.62 -10.21 -11.20
C VAL A 370 -13.66 -9.49 -10.27
N ALA A 371 -12.66 -8.84 -10.86
CA ALA A 371 -11.69 -8.05 -10.13
C ALA A 371 -11.44 -6.73 -10.84
N ASP A 372 -11.79 -5.64 -10.15
CA ASP A 372 -11.74 -4.28 -10.65
C ASP A 372 -10.64 -3.50 -9.94
N VAL A 373 -9.75 -2.88 -10.73
CA VAL A 373 -8.80 -1.90 -10.23
C VAL A 373 -9.56 -0.60 -10.00
N VAL A 374 -9.35 0.03 -8.84
CA VAL A 374 -9.98 1.29 -8.46
C VAL A 374 -8.92 2.30 -8.04
N TYR A 375 -9.17 3.58 -8.29
CA TYR A 375 -8.31 4.65 -7.80
C TYR A 375 -9.02 6.00 -7.86
N ASP A 376 -8.63 6.92 -6.97
CA ASP A 376 -9.01 8.32 -7.08
C ASP A 376 -8.09 9.24 -6.26
N TYR A 377 -8.12 10.55 -6.52
CA TYR A 377 -7.33 11.56 -5.80
C TYR A 377 -7.88 12.98 -5.93
N ASN A 378 -7.51 13.90 -5.03
CA ASN A 378 -8.06 15.26 -4.99
C ASN A 378 -7.01 16.37 -5.21
N CYS A 379 -5.76 15.97 -5.40
CA CYS A 379 -4.59 16.84 -5.53
C CYS A 379 -4.17 17.03 -7.01
N GLY A 380 -3.03 17.68 -7.21
CA GLY A 380 -2.50 18.04 -8.54
C GLY A 380 -2.33 16.85 -9.48
N GLY A 381 -1.91 15.70 -8.95
CA GLY A 381 -1.79 14.44 -9.68
C GLY A 381 -1.44 13.27 -8.76
N MET A 382 -1.44 12.06 -9.31
CA MET A 382 -1.02 10.83 -8.62
C MET A 382 -0.32 9.88 -9.59
N PHE A 383 0.97 9.65 -9.36
CA PHE A 383 1.75 8.65 -10.07
C PHE A 383 1.18 7.26 -9.81
N ARG A 384 0.60 6.61 -10.84
CA ARG A 384 0.04 5.26 -10.72
C ARG A 384 0.22 4.47 -12.00
N ALA A 385 0.36 3.15 -11.85
CA ALA A 385 0.40 2.23 -12.98
C ALA A 385 -0.33 0.92 -12.63
N TRP A 386 -1.03 0.34 -13.60
CA TRP A 386 -1.78 -0.90 -13.42
C TRP A 386 -1.88 -1.68 -14.73
N VAL A 387 -2.25 -2.95 -14.61
CA VAL A 387 -2.66 -3.75 -15.77
C VAL A 387 -4.17 -3.66 -15.93
N ASN A 388 -4.63 -3.15 -17.08
CA ASN A 388 -6.05 -2.94 -17.37
C ASN A 388 -6.81 -4.27 -17.61
N GLY A 389 -8.12 -4.19 -17.85
CA GLY A 389 -8.95 -5.37 -18.09
C GLY A 389 -8.58 -6.17 -19.34
N GLU A 390 -7.86 -5.55 -20.29
CA GLU A 390 -7.38 -6.14 -21.54
C GLU A 390 -5.97 -6.73 -21.42
N GLY A 391 -5.35 -6.64 -20.24
CA GLY A 391 -3.99 -7.14 -19.99
C GLY A 391 -2.89 -6.18 -20.44
N LYS A 392 -3.20 -4.92 -20.74
CA LYS A 392 -2.21 -3.89 -21.09
C LYS A 392 -1.70 -3.16 -19.86
N ALA A 393 -0.42 -2.83 -19.85
CA ALA A 393 0.15 -1.93 -18.86
C ALA A 393 -0.24 -0.48 -19.19
N VAL A 394 -0.68 0.26 -18.18
CA VAL A 394 -1.03 1.68 -18.28
C VAL A 394 -0.37 2.43 -17.13
N MET A 395 0.22 3.58 -17.42
CA MET A 395 0.71 4.53 -16.43
C MET A 395 0.04 5.88 -16.66
N ARG A 396 -0.43 6.51 -15.58
CA ARG A 396 -0.98 7.86 -15.60
C ARG A 396 -0.53 8.63 -14.36
N VAL A 397 -0.40 9.94 -14.52
CA VAL A 397 -0.23 10.90 -13.42
C VAL A 397 -1.52 11.68 -13.24
N TRP A 398 -2.10 12.15 -14.34
CA TRP A 398 -3.25 13.04 -14.34
C TRP A 398 -4.55 12.30 -14.69
N ARG A 399 -5.68 12.96 -14.48
CA ARG A 399 -6.96 12.52 -15.06
C ARG A 399 -7.02 12.95 -16.50
N GLU A 400 -7.82 12.23 -17.26
CA GLU A 400 -8.15 12.64 -18.61
C GLU A 400 -8.84 14.00 -18.59
N GLY A 401 -8.34 14.94 -19.40
CA GLY A 401 -8.84 16.31 -19.44
C GLY A 401 -8.61 17.12 -18.16
N GLN A 402 -7.73 16.70 -17.24
CA GLN A 402 -7.45 17.49 -16.03
C GLN A 402 -6.74 18.81 -16.34
N TYR A 403 -5.82 18.78 -17.30
CA TYR A 403 -5.04 19.92 -17.76
C TYR A 403 -4.93 19.92 -19.28
N ASP A 404 -4.77 21.11 -19.85
CA ASP A 404 -4.44 21.27 -21.26
C ASP A 404 -2.95 20.98 -21.52
N GLY A 405 -2.62 20.59 -22.75
CA GLY A 405 -1.23 20.46 -23.20
C GLY A 405 -0.49 19.23 -22.66
N LEU A 406 -1.20 18.20 -22.18
CA LEU A 406 -0.57 16.96 -21.70
C LEU A 406 0.13 16.14 -22.79
N GLU A 407 -0.07 16.49 -24.07
CA GLU A 407 0.56 15.86 -25.24
C GLU A 407 2.10 15.87 -25.21
N ILE A 408 2.71 16.79 -24.43
CA ILE A 408 4.16 16.86 -24.25
C ILE A 408 4.71 15.75 -23.35
N TYR A 409 3.85 15.07 -22.58
CA TYR A 409 4.20 13.97 -21.70
C TYR A 409 4.04 12.65 -22.44
N GLU A 410 5.08 12.28 -23.17
CA GLU A 410 5.11 11.05 -23.97
C GLU A 410 4.74 9.82 -23.13
N GLY A 411 3.67 9.14 -23.52
CA GLY A 411 3.20 7.91 -22.86
C GLY A 411 2.11 8.11 -21.82
N GLU A 412 1.72 9.34 -21.47
CA GLU A 412 0.67 9.60 -20.48
C GLU A 412 -0.65 8.94 -20.87
N GLY A 413 -1.02 7.91 -20.11
CA GLY A 413 -2.25 7.16 -20.33
C GLY A 413 -2.28 6.27 -21.56
N LYS A 414 -1.13 6.07 -22.23
CA LYS A 414 -0.96 5.11 -23.30
C LYS A 414 -0.98 3.69 -22.74
N GLU A 415 -1.50 2.77 -23.55
CA GLU A 415 -1.50 1.34 -23.26
C GLU A 415 -0.29 0.67 -23.93
N TYR A 416 0.34 -0.24 -23.19
CA TYR A 416 1.53 -0.98 -23.61
C TYR A 416 1.34 -2.48 -23.44
N GLU A 417 2.00 -3.29 -24.27
CA GLU A 417 2.15 -4.70 -23.96
C GLU A 417 3.03 -4.83 -22.71
N VAL A 418 2.60 -5.64 -21.73
CA VAL A 418 3.38 -5.84 -20.50
C VAL A 418 4.79 -6.33 -20.83
N ALA A 419 4.93 -7.19 -21.84
CA ALA A 419 6.21 -7.76 -22.25
C ALA A 419 7.24 -6.74 -22.76
N GLU A 420 6.82 -5.54 -23.18
CA GLU A 420 7.75 -4.48 -23.65
C GLU A 420 8.57 -3.87 -22.51
N TRP A 421 8.14 -4.07 -21.26
CA TRP A 421 8.69 -3.42 -20.07
C TRP A 421 9.22 -4.42 -19.03
N VAL A 422 9.35 -5.70 -19.39
CA VAL A 422 9.98 -6.73 -18.56
C VAL A 422 11.49 -6.75 -18.85
N ASP A 423 12.30 -6.84 -17.79
CA ASP A 423 13.76 -6.97 -17.88
C ASP A 423 14.28 -8.30 -18.42
#